data_AF-A0AA39SEK9-F1
#
_entry.id   AF-A0AA39SEK9-F1
#
_cell.length_a   1.000
_cell.length_b   1.000
_cell.length_c   1.000
_cell.angle_alpha   90.00
_cell.angle_beta   90.00
_cell.angle_gamma   90.00
#
_symmetry.space_group_name_H-M   'P 1'
#
loop_
_entity.id
_entity.type
_entity.pdbx_description
1 polymer ?
#
loop_
_entity_poly.entity_id
_entity_poly.type
_entity_poly.pdbx_seq_one_letter_code
_entity_poly.pdbx_strand_id
1 'polypeptide(L)'
;MIVARLRTVGSYTLHPHSASIAAGDFNKPLFPVLLSPTNVLCSSLFNSKFTSKASLKCCSTKNDVTQKPIKGFSVLASDCPWKSGSIWSSMALYMFNLHIPLGYGGLSIVASLLEEPVLDPQTQAVSLLVVLMLELSGTLFLLSKNIKPQYDLVDFFKDNKISKERNWLRASALGFGFLSMLVFLTSLIGGRLYGVKVVDNPIVKEILLSSNISKTAFVLVDCAITPVLEEAVYRGFLLTSLASTMKWQHAVVLSSAIFSAAHFSIDNFIQLFIIGCVLGCSYCWSGNLTSSIAIHSLYNALILILTFCL
;
A
#
# COMPACT_ATOMS: atom_id res chain seq x y z
N MET A 1 -4.29 6.15 -4.19
CA MET A 1 -2.94 6.15 -4.79
C MET A 1 -2.91 6.60 -6.24
N ILE A 2 -3.72 6.01 -7.13
CA ILE A 2 -3.68 6.25 -8.60
C ILE A 2 -3.80 7.72 -8.98
N VAL A 3 -4.63 8.47 -8.28
CA VAL A 3 -4.71 9.94 -8.40
C VAL A 3 -3.36 10.64 -8.22
N ALA A 4 -2.56 10.22 -7.25
CA ALA A 4 -1.24 10.80 -7.02
C ALA A 4 -0.25 10.41 -8.13
N ARG A 5 -0.43 9.22 -8.71
CA ARG A 5 0.36 8.73 -9.87
C ARG A 5 0.04 9.52 -11.14
N LEU A 6 -1.21 9.94 -11.31
CA LEU A 6 -1.64 10.76 -12.45
C LEU A 6 -1.10 12.20 -12.43
N ARG A 7 -0.76 12.75 -11.26
CA ARG A 7 -0.25 14.13 -11.13
C ARG A 7 1.19 14.32 -11.62
N THR A 8 1.89 13.26 -12.03
CA THR A 8 3.32 13.32 -12.39
C THR A 8 3.56 13.67 -13.87
N VAL A 9 2.49 13.83 -14.66
CA VAL A 9 2.51 14.33 -16.03
C VAL A 9 1.48 15.46 -16.14
N GLY A 10 1.77 16.50 -16.94
CA GLY A 10 0.86 17.64 -17.11
C GLY A 10 -0.53 17.22 -17.60
N SER A 11 -1.55 18.04 -17.33
CA SER A 11 -2.94 17.79 -17.74
C SER A 11 -3.36 18.69 -18.90
N TYR A 12 -4.23 18.20 -19.79
CA TYR A 12 -4.86 19.04 -20.82
C TYR A 12 -5.90 19.95 -20.17
N THR A 13 -5.53 21.20 -19.86
CA THR A 13 -6.52 22.21 -19.48
C THR A 13 -7.18 22.81 -20.72
N LEU A 14 -8.48 22.57 -20.89
CA LEU A 14 -9.36 23.30 -21.81
C LEU A 14 -9.57 24.75 -21.31
N HIS A 15 -8.60 25.64 -21.62
CA HIS A 15 -8.74 27.08 -21.97
C HIS A 15 -7.41 27.82 -21.76
N PRO A 16 -7.03 28.77 -22.65
CA PRO A 16 -5.80 29.53 -22.51
C PRO A 16 -6.04 30.75 -21.62
N HIS A 17 -5.40 30.80 -20.46
CA HIS A 17 -5.06 32.08 -19.85
C HIS A 17 -3.55 32.13 -19.64
N SER A 18 -2.96 33.02 -20.42
CA SER A 18 -1.58 33.49 -20.37
C SER A 18 -1.08 33.75 -18.94
N ALA A 19 0.02 33.11 -18.56
CA ALA A 19 0.88 33.59 -17.49
C ALA A 19 2.28 33.78 -18.05
N SER A 20 2.71 35.04 -18.12
CA SER A 20 4.02 35.45 -18.61
C SER A 20 5.12 34.98 -17.66
N ILE A 21 6.19 34.44 -18.24
CA ILE A 21 7.47 34.19 -17.59
C ILE A 21 8.09 35.55 -17.20
N ALA A 22 8.28 35.78 -15.91
CA ALA A 22 9.16 36.85 -15.43
C ALA A 22 10.47 36.23 -14.95
N ALA A 23 11.52 36.44 -15.75
CA ALA A 23 12.90 36.17 -15.39
C ALA A 23 13.37 37.16 -14.33
N GLY A 24 14.05 36.66 -13.30
CA GLY A 24 14.74 37.47 -12.30
C GLY A 24 16.08 36.82 -11.96
N ASP A 25 17.12 37.22 -12.69
CA ASP A 25 18.52 36.92 -12.45
C ASP A 25 19.15 38.07 -11.65
N PHE A 26 19.80 37.79 -10.52
CA PHE A 26 20.80 38.69 -9.91
C PHE A 26 21.78 37.89 -9.04
N ASN A 27 22.79 37.35 -9.72
CA ASN A 27 24.22 37.43 -9.39
C ASN A 27 24.60 38.39 -8.22
N LYS A 28 25.26 37.87 -7.15
CA LYS A 28 26.65 38.16 -6.67
C LYS A 28 26.89 37.88 -5.15
N PRO A 29 28.16 37.73 -4.69
CA PRO A 29 28.56 36.60 -3.85
C PRO A 29 29.40 36.97 -2.59
N LEU A 30 29.93 35.91 -1.95
CA LEU A 30 31.19 35.79 -1.18
C LEU A 30 31.23 36.17 0.33
N PHE A 31 31.23 35.18 1.25
CA PHE A 31 32.37 34.44 1.91
C PHE A 31 32.64 34.99 3.36
N PRO A 32 33.52 34.40 4.21
CA PRO A 32 33.39 33.12 4.95
C PRO A 32 33.77 33.27 6.46
N VAL A 33 33.56 32.27 7.33
CA VAL A 33 34.53 32.00 8.43
C VAL A 33 34.60 30.49 8.70
N LEU A 34 35.83 30.00 8.56
CA LEU A 34 36.37 28.67 8.82
C LEU A 34 36.77 28.56 10.30
N LEU A 35 36.65 27.37 10.92
CA LEU A 35 37.71 26.69 11.71
C LEU A 35 37.17 25.46 12.47
N SER A 36 37.73 24.31 12.13
CA SER A 36 37.85 23.09 12.96
C SER A 36 39.20 23.15 13.73
N PRO A 37 39.77 22.09 14.39
CA PRO A 37 39.27 20.77 14.81
C PRO A 37 39.72 20.32 16.25
N THR A 38 39.42 19.06 16.61
CA THR A 38 40.18 18.09 17.46
C THR A 38 39.73 17.73 18.89
N ASN A 39 39.43 16.42 19.02
CA ASN A 39 39.93 15.41 19.97
C ASN A 39 39.39 15.23 21.41
N VAL A 40 38.83 14.01 21.59
CA VAL A 40 39.10 12.98 22.65
C VAL A 40 38.85 13.36 24.12
N LEU A 41 37.90 12.71 24.80
CA LEU A 41 38.15 11.61 25.75
C LEU A 41 36.85 11.01 26.34
N CYS A 42 37.01 9.76 26.74
CA CYS A 42 36.02 8.82 27.27
C CYS A 42 35.77 9.04 28.77
N SER A 43 34.54 8.79 29.25
CA SER A 43 34.33 8.18 30.56
C SER A 43 32.98 7.46 30.65
N SER A 44 33.07 6.14 30.74
CA SER A 44 32.04 5.20 31.18
C SER A 44 31.48 5.54 32.57
N LEU A 45 30.21 5.19 32.82
CA LEU A 45 29.71 4.56 34.05
C LEU A 45 28.20 4.32 33.91
N PHE A 46 27.78 3.10 33.57
CA PHE A 46 26.78 2.37 34.34
C PHE A 46 26.78 0.90 33.90
N ASN A 47 27.11 0.05 34.87
CA ASN A 47 27.34 -1.36 34.77
C ASN A 47 26.13 -2.06 35.40
N SER A 48 25.50 -3.00 34.71
CA SER A 48 24.76 -4.07 35.38
C SER A 48 24.88 -5.36 34.58
N LYS A 49 25.83 -6.19 35.01
CA LYS A 49 25.91 -7.61 34.70
C LYS A 49 24.60 -8.30 35.08
N PHE A 50 24.05 -9.10 34.18
CA PHE A 50 23.35 -10.31 34.59
C PHE A 50 23.76 -11.46 33.66
N THR A 51 24.58 -12.35 34.20
CA THR A 51 24.94 -13.63 33.62
C THR A 51 23.86 -14.65 33.95
N SER A 52 23.41 -15.41 32.97
CA SER A 52 22.87 -16.75 33.20
C SER A 52 23.03 -17.60 31.95
N LYS A 53 23.94 -18.59 32.04
CA LYS A 53 23.98 -19.74 31.14
C LYS A 53 22.72 -20.57 31.40
N ALA A 54 21.94 -20.83 30.36
CA ALA A 54 21.03 -21.97 30.35
C ALA A 54 21.04 -22.59 28.95
N SER A 55 21.73 -23.72 28.86
CA SER A 55 21.56 -24.71 27.79
C SER A 55 20.13 -25.23 27.84
N LEU A 56 19.37 -25.07 26.74
CA LEU A 56 18.10 -25.76 26.54
C LEU A 56 18.24 -26.65 25.32
N LYS A 57 18.67 -27.87 25.62
CA LYS A 57 18.59 -29.08 24.80
C LYS A 57 17.10 -29.29 24.44
N CYS A 58 16.70 -28.97 23.21
CA CYS A 58 15.34 -29.24 22.76
C CYS A 58 15.27 -30.70 22.29
N CYS A 59 14.69 -31.56 23.12
CA CYS A 59 14.28 -32.90 22.72
C CYS A 59 13.23 -32.81 21.61
N SER A 60 13.52 -33.44 20.47
CA SER A 60 12.54 -33.69 19.42
C SER A 60 11.60 -34.81 19.85
N THR A 61 10.45 -34.46 20.42
CA THR A 61 9.29 -35.36 20.48
C THR A 61 8.37 -35.07 19.31
N LYS A 62 8.34 -36.00 18.35
CA LYS A 62 7.27 -36.12 17.35
C LYS A 62 5.95 -36.26 18.12
N ASN A 63 5.11 -35.23 18.06
CA ASN A 63 3.71 -35.34 18.47
C ASN A 63 2.86 -34.99 17.26
N ASP A 64 2.06 -35.98 16.84
CA ASP A 64 0.89 -35.80 15.98
C ASP A 64 0.07 -34.61 16.47
N VAL A 65 -0.01 -33.56 15.66
CA VAL A 65 -0.82 -32.38 15.98
C VAL A 65 -2.27 -32.71 15.68
N THR A 66 -2.95 -33.21 16.72
CA THR A 66 -4.38 -33.05 16.89
C THR A 66 -4.72 -31.56 16.80
N GLN A 67 -5.54 -31.18 15.81
CA GLN A 67 -5.97 -29.80 15.56
C GLN A 67 -6.67 -29.22 16.80
N LYS A 68 -5.98 -28.34 17.53
CA LYS A 68 -6.62 -27.54 18.59
C LYS A 68 -7.51 -26.47 17.95
N PRO A 69 -8.71 -26.21 18.50
CA PRO A 69 -9.57 -25.13 18.02
C PRO A 69 -8.86 -23.80 18.23
N ILE A 70 -8.76 -23.01 17.16
CA ILE A 70 -8.09 -21.70 17.15
C ILE A 70 -8.91 -20.72 18.03
N LYS A 71 -8.58 -20.65 19.32
CA LYS A 71 -9.19 -19.74 20.30
C LYS A 71 -8.61 -18.33 20.16
N GLY A 72 -9.04 -17.55 19.16
CA GLY A 72 -8.64 -16.14 19.02
C GLY A 72 -9.20 -15.44 17.78
N PHE A 73 -9.21 -14.11 17.77
CA PHE A 73 -9.66 -13.33 16.60
C PHE A 73 -8.77 -13.56 15.37
N SER A 74 -7.44 -13.50 15.55
CA SER A 74 -6.50 -13.70 14.45
C SER A 74 -6.22 -15.19 14.19
N VAL A 75 -6.25 -15.60 12.93
CA VAL A 75 -5.80 -16.92 12.46
C VAL A 75 -4.37 -16.92 11.93
N LEU A 76 -3.73 -15.75 11.80
CA LEU A 76 -2.33 -15.67 11.38
C LEU A 76 -1.45 -16.42 12.39
N ALA A 77 -0.72 -17.41 11.89
CA ALA A 77 0.08 -18.29 12.69
C ALA A 77 1.42 -17.63 13.06
N SER A 78 2.06 -18.15 14.11
CA SER A 78 3.37 -17.64 14.55
C SER A 78 4.51 -18.04 13.61
N ASP A 79 4.33 -19.09 12.80
CA ASP A 79 5.29 -19.48 11.76
C ASP A 79 5.18 -18.57 10.55
N CYS A 80 6.12 -17.63 10.43
CA CYS A 80 6.20 -16.74 9.28
C CYS A 80 6.57 -17.51 8.00
N PRO A 81 5.81 -17.39 6.90
CA PRO A 81 6.15 -18.00 5.61
C PRO A 81 7.34 -17.32 4.92
N TRP A 82 7.72 -16.12 5.37
CA TRP A 82 8.81 -15.32 4.81
C TRP A 82 10.12 -15.56 5.55
N LYS A 83 11.25 -15.41 4.84
CA LYS A 83 12.59 -15.50 5.44
C LYS A 83 12.79 -14.36 6.46
N SER A 84 13.13 -14.70 7.71
CA SER A 84 13.10 -13.77 8.86
C SER A 84 14.19 -12.69 8.88
N GLY A 85 15.18 -12.77 7.99
CA GLY A 85 16.30 -11.82 7.93
C GLY A 85 16.11 -10.63 6.98
N SER A 86 15.01 -10.54 6.22
CA SER A 86 14.90 -9.61 5.09
C SER A 86 13.59 -8.83 5.00
N ILE A 87 12.76 -8.74 6.06
CA ILE A 87 11.46 -8.04 5.99
C ILE A 87 11.64 -6.59 5.51
N TRP A 88 12.44 -5.81 6.26
CA TRP A 88 12.69 -4.41 5.95
C TRP A 88 13.50 -4.24 4.67
N SER A 89 14.47 -5.13 4.39
CA SER A 89 15.24 -5.08 3.14
C SER A 89 14.37 -5.35 1.92
N SER A 90 13.43 -6.29 2.00
CA SER A 90 12.48 -6.58 0.91
C SER A 90 11.48 -5.45 0.76
N MET A 91 11.02 -4.86 1.86
CA MET A 91 10.16 -3.68 1.83
C MET A 91 10.88 -2.47 1.20
N ALA A 92 12.16 -2.27 1.51
CA ALA A 92 12.98 -1.22 0.90
C ALA A 92 13.22 -1.50 -0.59
N LEU A 93 13.52 -2.74 -0.98
CA LEU A 93 13.67 -3.13 -2.37
C LEU A 93 12.38 -2.89 -3.16
N TYR A 94 11.23 -3.29 -2.62
CA TYR A 94 9.92 -2.96 -3.17
C TYR A 94 9.72 -1.44 -3.29
N MET A 95 9.90 -0.69 -2.20
CA MET A 95 9.59 0.73 -2.15
C MET A 95 10.44 1.55 -3.12
N PHE A 96 11.76 1.36 -3.08
CA PHE A 96 12.71 2.21 -3.81
C PHE A 96 13.02 1.73 -5.22
N ASN A 97 12.78 0.46 -5.56
CA ASN A 97 13.10 -0.07 -6.90
C ASN A 97 11.85 -0.42 -7.72
N LEU A 98 10.69 -0.60 -7.08
CA LEU A 98 9.43 -0.90 -7.78
C LEU A 98 8.41 0.23 -7.56
N HIS A 99 7.97 0.44 -6.32
CA HIS A 99 6.82 1.29 -6.01
C HIS A 99 7.01 2.76 -6.37
N ILE A 100 8.08 3.40 -5.87
CA ILE A 100 8.34 4.81 -6.14
C ILE A 100 8.67 5.03 -7.62
N PRO A 101 9.62 4.30 -8.24
CA PRO A 101 9.99 4.54 -9.63
C PRO A 101 8.86 4.26 -10.61
N LEU A 102 8.19 3.10 -10.50
CA LEU A 102 7.09 2.76 -11.41
C LEU A 102 5.84 3.54 -11.07
N GLY A 103 5.50 3.64 -9.79
CA GLY A 103 4.25 4.26 -9.39
C GLY A 103 4.17 5.76 -9.57
N TYR A 104 5.24 6.47 -9.23
CA TYR A 104 5.26 7.93 -9.31
C TYR A 104 6.07 8.43 -10.52
N GLY A 105 7.14 7.72 -10.90
CA GLY A 105 7.96 8.08 -12.06
C GLY A 105 7.52 7.47 -13.39
N GLY A 106 6.71 6.40 -13.39
CA GLY A 106 6.43 5.60 -14.58
C GLY A 106 5.77 6.38 -15.72
N LEU A 107 4.77 7.20 -15.43
CA LEU A 107 4.14 8.04 -16.45
C LEU A 107 5.08 9.12 -17.00
N SER A 108 5.94 9.71 -16.16
CA SER A 108 6.94 10.69 -16.61
C SER A 108 7.97 10.07 -17.56
N ILE A 109 8.35 8.81 -17.32
CA ILE A 109 9.21 8.05 -18.24
C ILE A 109 8.49 7.82 -19.58
N VAL A 110 7.21 7.42 -19.55
CA VAL A 110 6.42 7.24 -20.77
C VAL A 110 6.29 8.53 -21.56
N ALA A 111 5.97 9.64 -20.89
CA ALA A 111 5.92 10.98 -21.49
C ALA A 111 7.25 11.34 -22.18
N SER A 112 8.37 11.05 -21.52
CA SER A 112 9.70 11.27 -22.08
C SER A 112 10.01 10.38 -23.29
N LEU A 113 9.58 9.12 -23.27
CA LEU A 113 9.78 8.16 -24.37
C LEU A 113 8.92 8.47 -25.60
N LEU A 114 7.73 9.04 -25.38
CA LEU A 114 6.81 9.44 -26.44
C LEU A 114 7.09 10.86 -26.94
N GLU A 115 8.04 11.57 -26.34
CA GLU A 115 8.35 12.98 -26.62
C GLU A 115 7.14 13.92 -26.44
N GLU A 116 6.18 13.51 -25.60
CA GLU A 116 4.93 14.22 -25.34
C GLU A 116 4.86 14.66 -23.87
N PRO A 117 4.91 15.97 -23.56
CA PRO A 117 4.93 16.46 -22.18
C PRO A 117 3.59 16.27 -21.45
N VAL A 118 2.51 16.11 -22.20
CA VAL A 118 1.14 15.89 -21.72
C VAL A 118 0.60 14.69 -22.48
N LEU A 119 0.34 13.60 -21.76
CA LEU A 119 -0.20 12.37 -22.36
C LEU A 119 -1.71 12.48 -22.48
N ASP A 120 -2.29 12.07 -23.61
CA ASP A 120 -3.75 12.01 -23.76
C ASP A 120 -4.37 11.02 -22.75
N PRO A 121 -5.63 11.21 -22.35
CA PRO A 121 -6.23 10.39 -21.29
C PRO A 121 -6.26 8.88 -21.59
N GLN A 122 -6.34 8.49 -22.86
CA GLN A 122 -6.27 7.07 -23.24
C GLN A 122 -4.85 6.53 -23.07
N THR A 123 -3.85 7.25 -23.55
CA THR A 123 -2.44 6.88 -23.33
C THR A 123 -2.11 6.84 -21.84
N GLN A 124 -2.54 7.82 -21.05
CA GLN A 124 -2.36 7.80 -19.58
C GLN A 124 -2.93 6.53 -18.94
N ALA A 125 -4.16 6.16 -19.28
CA ALA A 125 -4.82 4.99 -18.71
C ALA A 125 -4.14 3.67 -19.10
N VAL A 126 -3.77 3.53 -20.39
CA VAL A 126 -3.08 2.33 -20.89
C VAL A 126 -1.67 2.24 -20.31
N SER A 127 -0.94 3.35 -20.23
CA SER A 127 0.39 3.40 -19.64
C SER A 127 0.35 3.10 -18.15
N LEU A 128 -0.64 3.60 -17.40
CA LEU A 128 -0.86 3.21 -16.01
C LEU A 128 -1.07 1.71 -15.87
N LEU A 129 -1.87 1.10 -16.74
CA LEU A 129 -2.10 -0.34 -16.73
C LEU A 129 -0.81 -1.12 -16.95
N VAL A 130 -0.02 -0.74 -17.96
CA VAL A 130 1.27 -1.40 -18.26
C VAL A 130 2.25 -1.26 -17.09
N VAL A 131 2.39 -0.05 -16.55
CA VAL A 131 3.31 0.25 -15.45
C VAL A 131 2.91 -0.50 -14.18
N LEU A 132 1.62 -0.58 -13.84
CA LEU A 132 1.15 -1.34 -12.68
C LEU A 132 1.26 -2.85 -12.86
N MET A 133 1.06 -3.37 -14.08
CA MET A 133 1.32 -4.79 -14.37
C MET A 133 2.80 -5.13 -14.22
N LEU A 134 3.70 -4.22 -14.60
CA LEU A 134 5.12 -4.37 -14.38
C LEU A 134 5.46 -4.33 -12.88
N GLU A 135 4.89 -3.40 -12.13
CA GLU A 135 5.06 -3.30 -10.67
C GLU A 135 4.55 -4.56 -9.97
N LEU A 136 3.39 -5.08 -10.36
CA LEU A 136 2.83 -6.33 -9.84
C LEU A 136 3.73 -7.52 -10.15
N SER A 137 4.19 -7.64 -11.40
CA SER A 137 5.07 -8.73 -11.81
C SER A 137 6.40 -8.70 -11.05
N GLY A 138 7.04 -7.53 -10.94
CA GLY A 138 8.28 -7.35 -10.17
C GLY A 138 8.08 -7.65 -8.68
N THR A 139 6.93 -7.27 -8.13
CA THR A 139 6.56 -7.53 -6.73
C THR A 139 6.37 -9.03 -6.48
N LEU A 140 5.59 -9.71 -7.33
CA LEU A 140 5.39 -11.16 -7.22
C LEU A 140 6.72 -11.92 -7.37
N PHE A 141 7.59 -11.48 -8.29
CA PHE A 141 8.93 -12.02 -8.41
C PHE A 141 9.73 -11.82 -7.11
N LEU A 142 9.75 -10.62 -6.54
CA LEU A 142 10.44 -10.32 -5.30
C LEU A 142 9.93 -11.19 -4.13
N LEU A 143 8.61 -11.33 -4.00
CA LEU A 143 8.00 -12.16 -2.96
C LEU A 143 8.33 -13.64 -3.17
N SER A 144 8.34 -14.13 -4.42
CA SER A 144 8.69 -15.52 -4.74
C SER A 144 10.11 -15.91 -4.34
N LYS A 145 11.05 -14.95 -4.30
CA LYS A 145 12.43 -15.19 -3.84
C LYS A 145 12.55 -15.20 -2.31
N ASN A 146 11.64 -14.53 -1.62
CA ASN A 146 11.66 -14.37 -0.17
C ASN A 146 10.80 -15.39 0.60
N ILE A 147 9.92 -16.13 -0.10
CA ILE A 147 9.15 -17.21 0.52
C ILE A 147 10.06 -18.39 0.92
N LYS A 148 9.75 -19.05 2.03
CA LYS A 148 10.44 -20.27 2.45
C LYS A 148 10.01 -21.44 1.55
N PRO A 149 10.90 -22.43 1.27
CA PRO A 149 10.60 -23.54 0.34
C PRO A 149 9.38 -24.39 0.68
N GLN A 150 8.91 -24.33 1.93
CA GLN A 150 7.77 -25.09 2.44
C GLN A 150 6.40 -24.43 2.18
N TYR A 151 6.36 -23.20 1.67
CA TYR A 151 5.12 -22.48 1.33
C TYR A 151 5.13 -22.03 -0.13
N ASP A 152 3.96 -21.91 -0.73
CA ASP A 152 3.76 -21.32 -2.06
C ASP A 152 3.05 -19.94 -1.94
N LEU A 153 3.34 -19.02 -2.86
CA LEU A 153 2.60 -17.75 -2.96
C LEU A 153 1.12 -17.98 -3.23
N VAL A 154 0.78 -19.02 -3.98
CA VAL A 154 -0.61 -19.33 -4.33
C VAL A 154 -1.44 -19.67 -3.08
N ASP A 155 -0.81 -20.16 -2.01
CA ASP A 155 -1.50 -20.54 -0.78
C ASP A 155 -2.14 -19.35 -0.06
N PHE A 156 -1.65 -18.12 -0.29
CA PHE A 156 -2.23 -16.89 0.26
C PHE A 156 -3.54 -16.50 -0.43
N PHE A 157 -3.74 -16.94 -1.67
CA PHE A 157 -4.93 -16.65 -2.48
C PHE A 157 -5.95 -17.80 -2.45
N LYS A 158 -5.53 -19.01 -2.05
CA LYS A 158 -6.40 -20.18 -1.96
C LYS A 158 -7.27 -20.15 -0.71
N ASP A 159 -8.52 -20.54 -0.87
CA ASP A 159 -9.40 -20.84 0.25
C ASP A 159 -8.88 -22.04 1.04
N ASN A 160 -8.38 -21.79 2.25
CA ASN A 160 -8.07 -22.86 3.20
C ASN A 160 -9.31 -23.23 4.03
N LYS A 161 -9.28 -24.42 4.65
CA LYS A 161 -10.39 -24.94 5.48
C LYS A 161 -10.82 -23.93 6.56
N ILE A 162 -9.86 -23.24 7.17
CA ILE A 162 -10.08 -22.25 8.25
C ILE A 162 -10.83 -21.01 7.73
N SER A 163 -10.48 -20.51 6.54
CA SER A 163 -11.12 -19.39 5.86
C SER A 163 -12.59 -19.69 5.52
N LYS A 164 -12.87 -20.92 5.09
CA LYS A 164 -14.24 -21.38 4.84
C LYS A 164 -15.04 -21.51 6.14
N GLU A 165 -14.46 -22.07 7.18
CA GLU A 165 -15.09 -22.17 8.52
C GLU A 165 -15.42 -20.78 9.11
N ARG A 166 -14.52 -19.81 8.94
CA ARG A 166 -14.71 -18.43 9.40
C ARG A 166 -15.45 -17.52 8.43
N ASN A 167 -15.92 -18.10 7.32
CA ASN A 167 -16.71 -17.47 6.28
C ASN A 167 -16.16 -16.10 5.86
N TRP A 168 -15.04 -16.13 5.14
CA TRP A 168 -14.35 -14.93 4.66
C TRP A 168 -15.28 -13.95 3.91
N LEU A 169 -16.32 -14.44 3.24
CA LEU A 169 -17.34 -13.61 2.58
C LEU A 169 -18.10 -12.71 3.57
N ARG A 170 -18.47 -13.24 4.74
CA ARG A 170 -19.13 -12.46 5.79
C ARG A 170 -18.20 -11.39 6.35
N ALA A 171 -16.92 -11.72 6.55
CA ALA A 171 -15.92 -10.75 6.98
C ALA A 171 -15.76 -9.63 5.95
N SER A 172 -15.69 -9.98 4.65
CA SER A 172 -15.64 -9.01 3.56
C SER A 172 -16.89 -8.12 3.50
N ALA A 173 -18.09 -8.69 3.65
CA ALA A 173 -19.33 -7.92 3.67
C ALA A 173 -19.39 -6.94 4.84
N LEU A 174 -18.99 -7.36 6.04
CA LEU A 174 -18.94 -6.49 7.22
C LEU A 174 -17.89 -5.38 7.07
N GLY A 175 -16.69 -5.72 6.59
CA GLY A 175 -15.63 -4.75 6.34
C GLY A 175 -16.03 -3.70 5.30
N PHE A 176 -16.58 -4.13 4.17
CA PHE A 176 -17.08 -3.24 3.13
C PHE A 176 -18.26 -2.40 3.61
N GLY A 177 -19.21 -2.98 4.35
CA GLY A 177 -20.34 -2.26 4.93
C GLY A 177 -19.90 -1.17 5.90
N PHE A 178 -18.89 -1.45 6.75
CA PHE A 178 -18.30 -0.45 7.64
C PHE A 178 -17.64 0.69 6.87
N LEU A 179 -16.82 0.40 5.85
CA LEU A 179 -16.19 1.45 5.02
C LEU A 179 -17.22 2.27 4.25
N SER A 180 -18.26 1.64 3.71
CA SER A 180 -19.34 2.33 3.01
C SER A 180 -20.12 3.27 3.93
N MET A 181 -20.40 2.82 5.16
CA MET A 181 -21.03 3.65 6.19
C MET A 181 -20.15 4.83 6.58
N LEU A 182 -18.83 4.62 6.70
CA LEU A 182 -17.88 5.69 6.98
C LEU A 182 -17.87 6.74 5.86
N VAL A 183 -17.80 6.30 4.60
CA VAL A 183 -17.86 7.20 3.43
C VAL A 183 -19.16 8.02 3.46
N PHE A 184 -20.30 7.36 3.65
CA PHE A 184 -21.59 8.02 3.74
C PHE A 184 -21.63 9.07 4.86
N LEU A 185 -21.16 8.72 6.06
CA LEU A 185 -21.14 9.61 7.21
C LEU A 185 -20.22 10.82 6.97
N THR A 186 -19.04 10.59 6.39
CA THR A 186 -18.12 11.68 6.03
C THR A 186 -18.72 12.61 4.97
N SER A 187 -19.47 12.07 4.00
CA SER A 187 -20.17 12.88 2.99
C SER A 187 -21.30 13.72 3.60
N LEU A 188 -22.07 13.17 4.55
CA LEU A 188 -23.12 13.94 5.25
C LEU A 188 -22.53 15.10 6.07
N ILE A 189 -21.45 14.84 6.80
CA ILE A 189 -20.77 15.85 7.63
C ILE A 189 -20.11 16.90 6.73
N GLY A 190 -19.41 16.47 5.67
CA GLY A 190 -18.77 17.36 4.70
C GLY A 190 -19.77 18.28 4.00
N GLY A 191 -20.93 17.73 3.60
CA GLY A 191 -22.02 18.50 3.00
C GLY A 191 -22.59 19.58 3.94
N ARG A 192 -22.68 19.29 5.25
CA ARG A 192 -23.20 20.22 6.25
C ARG A 192 -22.20 21.28 6.71
N LEU A 193 -20.90 20.94 6.77
CA LEU A 193 -19.86 21.81 7.34
C LEU A 193 -19.11 22.64 6.29
N TYR A 194 -18.84 22.08 5.11
CA TYR A 194 -17.89 22.68 4.16
C TYR A 194 -18.51 23.03 2.80
N GLY A 195 -19.78 22.69 2.56
CA GLY A 195 -20.40 22.78 1.24
C GLY A 195 -19.74 21.76 0.32
N VAL A 196 -20.42 20.64 0.07
CA VAL A 196 -20.06 19.50 -0.80
C VAL A 196 -18.72 19.65 -1.55
N LYS A 197 -17.58 19.39 -0.87
CA LYS A 197 -16.33 19.05 -1.55
C LYS A 197 -16.35 17.55 -1.76
N VAL A 198 -17.05 17.11 -2.81
CA VAL A 198 -16.85 15.75 -3.34
C VAL A 198 -15.37 15.62 -3.69
N VAL A 199 -14.83 14.40 -3.64
CA VAL A 199 -13.53 14.05 -4.22
C VAL A 199 -13.62 14.27 -5.73
N ASP A 200 -13.59 15.52 -6.16
CA ASP A 200 -13.63 15.89 -7.55
C ASP A 200 -12.21 15.78 -8.08
N ASN A 201 -11.97 14.73 -8.87
CA ASN A 201 -10.71 14.55 -9.54
C ASN A 201 -10.92 14.74 -11.05
N PRO A 202 -10.59 15.93 -11.59
CA PRO A 202 -10.84 16.24 -12.99
C PRO A 202 -10.08 15.29 -13.92
N ILE A 203 -8.87 14.86 -13.54
CA ILE A 203 -8.05 13.94 -14.35
C ILE A 203 -8.71 12.56 -14.43
N VAL A 204 -9.23 12.05 -13.32
CA VAL A 204 -9.95 10.76 -13.33
C VAL A 204 -11.24 10.88 -14.15
N LYS A 205 -12.00 11.97 -14.00
CA LYS A 205 -13.20 12.22 -14.82
C LYS A 205 -12.87 12.27 -16.32
N GLU A 206 -11.79 12.96 -16.69
CA GLU A 206 -11.32 13.07 -18.07
C GLU A 206 -10.98 11.68 -18.65
N ILE A 207 -10.22 10.86 -17.92
CA ILE A 207 -9.88 9.49 -18.31
C ILE A 207 -11.12 8.61 -18.47
N LEU A 208 -12.09 8.72 -17.55
CA LEU A 208 -13.33 7.93 -17.60
C LEU A 208 -14.24 8.35 -18.76
N LEU A 209 -14.19 9.61 -19.18
CA LEU A 209 -15.04 10.16 -20.25
C LEU A 209 -14.39 10.11 -21.64
N SER A 210 -13.08 9.92 -21.75
CA SER A 210 -12.37 10.01 -23.03
C SER A 210 -12.69 8.88 -24.01
N SER A 211 -12.63 7.61 -23.59
CA SER A 211 -12.93 6.46 -24.45
C SER A 211 -13.33 5.21 -23.65
N ASN A 212 -13.88 4.20 -24.32
CA ASN A 212 -14.17 2.92 -23.67
C ASN A 212 -12.87 2.21 -23.25
N ILE A 213 -11.80 2.36 -24.04
CA ILE A 213 -10.49 1.75 -23.74
C ILE A 213 -9.90 2.38 -22.48
N SER A 214 -9.88 3.71 -22.38
CA SER A 214 -9.33 4.42 -21.22
C SER A 214 -10.12 4.08 -19.95
N LYS A 215 -11.45 4.08 -20.03
CA LYS A 215 -12.34 3.71 -18.93
C LYS A 215 -12.09 2.28 -18.46
N THR A 216 -12.06 1.31 -19.38
CA THR A 216 -11.80 -0.09 -19.02
C THR A 216 -10.41 -0.27 -18.43
N ALA A 217 -9.38 0.34 -19.02
CA ALA A 217 -8.01 0.28 -18.50
C ALA A 217 -7.92 0.86 -17.09
N PHE A 218 -8.53 2.03 -16.85
CA PHE A 218 -8.53 2.68 -15.55
C PHE A 218 -9.29 1.88 -14.49
N VAL A 219 -10.47 1.34 -14.82
CA VAL A 219 -11.24 0.48 -13.91
C VAL A 219 -10.45 -0.79 -13.53
N LEU A 220 -9.76 -1.42 -14.49
CA LEU A 220 -8.92 -2.58 -14.20
C LEU A 220 -7.76 -2.22 -13.28
N VAL A 221 -7.12 -1.09 -13.51
CA VAL A 221 -6.04 -0.56 -12.68
C VAL A 221 -6.50 -0.30 -11.25
N ASP A 222 -7.61 0.42 -11.08
CA ASP A 222 -8.09 0.92 -9.79
C ASP A 222 -8.80 -0.16 -8.97
N CYS A 223 -9.64 -0.98 -9.62
CA CYS A 223 -10.50 -1.94 -8.92
C CYS A 223 -9.91 -3.36 -8.89
N ALA A 224 -8.88 -3.69 -9.67
CA ALA A 224 -8.32 -5.05 -9.70
C ALA A 224 -6.81 -5.08 -9.45
N ILE A 225 -6.01 -4.50 -10.34
CA ILE A 225 -4.54 -4.66 -10.30
C ILE A 225 -3.94 -4.02 -9.05
N THR A 226 -4.36 -2.79 -8.72
CA THR A 226 -3.87 -2.07 -7.54
C THR A 226 -4.23 -2.79 -6.23
N PRO A 227 -5.50 -3.17 -5.97
CA PRO A 227 -5.84 -3.98 -4.80
C PRO A 227 -5.02 -5.27 -4.70
N VAL A 228 -4.84 -6.03 -5.79
CA VAL A 228 -4.06 -7.27 -5.76
C VAL A 228 -2.60 -7.00 -5.37
N LEU A 229 -1.97 -6.00 -5.99
CA LEU A 229 -0.60 -5.57 -5.70
C LEU A 229 -0.46 -5.17 -4.22
N GLU A 230 -1.29 -4.25 -3.77
CA GLU A 230 -1.17 -3.67 -2.43
C GLU A 230 -1.50 -4.69 -1.34
N GLU A 231 -2.54 -5.50 -1.51
CA GLU A 231 -2.84 -6.55 -0.54
C GLU A 231 -1.73 -7.59 -0.46
N ALA A 232 -1.12 -7.98 -1.58
CA ALA A 232 0.01 -8.92 -1.58
C ALA A 232 1.19 -8.38 -0.74
N VAL A 233 1.51 -7.09 -0.86
CA VAL A 233 2.62 -6.46 -0.13
C VAL A 233 2.26 -6.19 1.32
N TYR A 234 1.17 -5.48 1.59
CA TYR A 234 0.90 -4.96 2.93
C TYR A 234 0.24 -6.00 3.83
N ARG A 235 -0.57 -6.92 3.28
CA ARG A 235 -1.27 -7.96 4.04
C ARG A 235 -0.54 -9.29 3.94
N GLY A 236 -0.35 -9.77 2.72
CA GLY A 236 0.34 -11.04 2.46
C GLY A 236 1.76 -11.07 3.01
N PHE A 237 2.56 -10.05 2.70
CA PHE A 237 3.95 -9.97 3.12
C PHE A 237 4.15 -9.27 4.47
N LEU A 238 3.90 -7.96 4.55
CA LEU A 238 4.27 -7.13 5.70
C LEU A 238 3.49 -7.49 6.97
N LEU A 239 2.15 -7.49 6.92
CA LEU A 239 1.31 -7.81 8.09
C LEU A 239 1.60 -9.23 8.60
N THR A 240 1.66 -10.23 7.72
CA THR A 240 2.01 -11.61 8.11
C THR A 240 3.37 -11.67 8.80
N SER A 241 4.37 -10.97 8.27
CA SER A 241 5.72 -10.92 8.85
C SER A 241 5.77 -10.22 10.21
N LEU A 242 5.01 -9.14 10.37
CA LEU A 242 4.92 -8.44 11.65
C LEU A 242 4.17 -9.29 12.68
N ALA A 243 3.04 -9.90 12.30
CA ALA A 243 2.21 -10.73 13.17
C ALA A 243 2.94 -11.99 13.70
N SER A 244 4.00 -12.45 13.04
CA SER A 244 4.84 -13.54 13.57
C SER A 244 5.80 -13.11 14.69
N THR A 245 6.02 -11.81 14.86
CA THR A 245 6.98 -11.26 15.85
C THR A 245 6.34 -10.38 16.92
N MET A 246 5.09 -9.94 16.72
CA MET A 246 4.34 -9.11 17.66
C MET A 246 2.86 -9.50 17.69
N LYS A 247 2.10 -8.95 18.64
CA LYS A 247 0.64 -9.16 18.70
C LYS A 247 -0.02 -8.62 17.42
N TRP A 248 -0.98 -9.37 16.88
CA TRP A 248 -1.65 -9.03 15.62
C TRP A 248 -2.22 -7.61 15.58
N GLN A 249 -2.70 -7.05 16.70
CA GLN A 249 -3.22 -5.68 16.75
C GLN A 249 -2.12 -4.65 16.38
N HIS A 250 -0.93 -4.80 16.95
CA HIS A 250 0.20 -3.90 16.65
C HIS A 250 0.68 -4.09 15.21
N ALA A 251 0.66 -5.33 14.72
CA ALA A 251 1.00 -5.64 13.33
C ALA A 251 0.02 -4.98 12.34
N VAL A 252 -1.29 -5.01 12.62
CA VAL A 252 -2.32 -4.32 11.82
C VAL A 252 -2.09 -2.82 11.84
N VAL A 253 -1.90 -2.22 13.01
CA VAL A 253 -1.66 -0.77 13.14
C VAL A 253 -0.41 -0.35 12.36
N LEU A 254 0.70 -1.05 12.55
CA LEU A 254 1.97 -0.71 11.89
C LEU A 254 1.91 -0.90 10.37
N SER A 255 1.36 -2.03 9.90
CA SER A 255 1.19 -2.26 8.46
C SER A 255 0.27 -1.20 7.82
N SER A 256 -0.82 -0.83 8.51
CA SER A 256 -1.76 0.21 8.03
C SER A 256 -1.13 1.60 7.98
N ALA A 257 -0.27 1.93 8.94
CA ALA A 257 0.47 3.19 8.94
C ALA A 257 1.47 3.25 7.77
N ILE A 258 2.19 2.15 7.51
CA ILE A 258 3.12 2.06 6.39
C ILE A 258 2.38 2.11 5.05
N PHE A 259 1.27 1.40 4.91
CA PHE A 259 0.38 1.45 3.74
C PHE A 259 -0.07 2.89 3.44
N SER A 260 -0.55 3.60 4.46
CA SER A 260 -0.99 4.99 4.34
C SER A 260 0.17 5.93 3.99
N ALA A 261 1.33 5.77 4.63
CA ALA A 261 2.52 6.59 4.35
C ALA A 261 3.03 6.39 2.91
N ALA A 262 2.98 5.17 2.38
CA ALA A 262 3.42 4.84 1.03
C ALA A 262 2.61 5.54 -0.08
N HIS A 263 1.44 6.09 0.26
CA HIS A 263 0.64 6.85 -0.69
C HIS A 263 1.15 8.29 -0.91
N PHE A 264 2.07 8.77 -0.07
CA PHE A 264 2.62 10.13 -0.10
C PHE A 264 1.55 11.23 -0.14
N SER A 265 0.45 11.04 0.58
CA SER A 265 -0.66 12.00 0.65
C SER A 265 -1.05 12.27 2.10
N ILE A 266 -0.66 13.44 2.59
CA ILE A 266 -0.95 13.88 3.97
C ILE A 266 -2.46 14.01 4.18
N ASP A 267 -3.16 14.61 3.21
CA ASP A 267 -4.61 14.84 3.28
C ASP A 267 -5.42 13.54 3.43
N ASN A 268 -4.97 12.46 2.77
CA ASN A 268 -5.65 11.17 2.78
C ASN A 268 -5.11 10.21 3.83
N PHE A 269 -4.10 10.60 4.62
CA PHE A 269 -3.37 9.69 5.50
C PHE A 269 -4.30 8.99 6.50
N ILE A 270 -5.17 9.75 7.18
CA ILE A 270 -6.09 9.19 8.20
C ILE A 270 -7.10 8.25 7.55
N GLN A 271 -7.65 8.62 6.40
CA GLN A 271 -8.61 7.80 5.67
C GLN A 271 -7.97 6.48 5.22
N LEU A 272 -6.79 6.54 4.60
CA LEU A 272 -6.04 5.36 4.16
C LEU A 272 -5.58 4.48 5.32
N PHE A 273 -5.26 5.07 6.46
CA PHE A 273 -4.93 4.32 7.67
C PHE A 273 -6.13 3.51 8.20
N ILE A 274 -7.32 4.11 8.22
CA ILE A 274 -8.56 3.43 8.64
C ILE A 274 -8.90 2.28 7.68
N ILE A 275 -8.86 2.53 6.37
CA ILE A 275 -9.03 1.49 5.35
C ILE A 275 -7.99 0.38 5.56
N GLY A 276 -6.74 0.80 5.78
CA GLY A 276 -5.60 -0.01 6.22
C GLY A 276 -5.98 -1.04 7.28
N CYS A 277 -6.53 -0.54 8.38
CA CYS A 277 -6.90 -1.31 9.55
C CYS A 277 -8.05 -2.29 9.28
N VAL A 278 -9.08 -1.86 8.55
CA VAL A 278 -10.23 -2.72 8.22
C VAL A 278 -9.80 -3.92 7.37
N LEU A 279 -9.01 -3.66 6.34
CA LEU A 279 -8.43 -4.66 5.46
C LEU A 279 -7.52 -5.63 6.25
N GLY A 280 -6.63 -5.10 7.09
CA GLY A 280 -5.77 -5.89 7.96
C GLY A 280 -6.54 -6.77 8.94
N CYS A 281 -7.57 -6.24 9.59
CA CYS A 281 -8.45 -7.00 10.49
C CYS A 281 -9.20 -8.11 9.76
N SER A 282 -9.71 -7.85 8.55
CA SER A 282 -10.39 -8.86 7.73
C SER A 282 -9.44 -9.99 7.35
N TYR A 283 -8.20 -9.67 6.98
CA TYR A 283 -7.18 -10.67 6.70
C TYR A 283 -6.77 -11.45 7.95
N CYS A 284 -6.58 -10.79 9.11
CA CYS A 284 -6.31 -11.47 10.37
C CYS A 284 -7.44 -12.43 10.77
N TRP A 285 -8.70 -12.07 10.56
CA TRP A 285 -9.84 -12.93 10.88
C TRP A 285 -9.97 -14.13 9.93
N SER A 286 -9.88 -13.87 8.62
CA SER A 286 -10.15 -14.87 7.58
C SER A 286 -8.95 -15.74 7.22
N GLY A 287 -7.73 -15.22 7.35
CA GLY A 287 -6.52 -15.84 6.85
C GLY A 287 -6.47 -15.97 5.32
N ASN A 288 -7.34 -15.25 4.61
CA ASN A 288 -7.49 -15.32 3.16
C ASN A 288 -7.31 -13.95 2.54
N LEU A 289 -6.30 -13.81 1.68
CA LEU A 289 -5.98 -12.51 1.09
C LEU A 289 -7.10 -12.00 0.19
N THR A 290 -7.86 -12.92 -0.43
CA THR A 290 -9.04 -12.63 -1.26
C THR A 290 -10.09 -11.83 -0.49
N SER A 291 -10.20 -12.02 0.83
CA SER A 291 -11.14 -11.23 1.65
C SER A 291 -10.79 -9.74 1.66
N SER A 292 -9.51 -9.44 1.84
CA SER A 292 -8.98 -8.07 1.86
C SER A 292 -9.03 -7.46 0.46
N ILE A 293 -8.63 -8.22 -0.57
CA ILE A 293 -8.69 -7.79 -1.97
C ILE A 293 -10.12 -7.41 -2.33
N ALA A 294 -11.10 -8.26 -2.00
CA ALA A 294 -12.50 -7.98 -2.31
C ALA A 294 -13.01 -6.69 -1.64
N ILE A 295 -12.72 -6.47 -0.35
CA ILE A 295 -13.11 -5.22 0.33
C ILE A 295 -12.47 -4.02 -0.36
N HIS A 296 -11.17 -4.10 -0.67
CA HIS A 296 -10.42 -3.00 -1.27
C HIS A 296 -10.92 -2.69 -2.69
N SER A 297 -11.11 -3.70 -3.54
CA SER A 297 -11.70 -3.57 -4.87
C SER A 297 -13.09 -2.95 -4.84
N LEU A 298 -13.96 -3.39 -3.93
CA LEU A 298 -15.30 -2.84 -3.78
C LEU A 298 -15.28 -1.40 -3.26
N TYR A 299 -14.36 -1.09 -2.34
CA TYR A 299 -14.16 0.26 -1.85
C TYR A 299 -13.73 1.20 -2.98
N ASN A 300 -12.73 0.82 -3.78
CA ASN A 300 -12.28 1.62 -4.93
C ASN A 300 -13.40 1.79 -5.95
N ALA A 301 -14.14 0.72 -6.27
CA ALA A 301 -15.30 0.80 -7.15
C ALA A 301 -16.39 1.78 -6.63
N LEU A 302 -16.67 1.76 -5.31
CA LEU A 302 -17.61 2.70 -4.69
C LEU A 302 -17.12 4.14 -4.86
N ILE A 303 -15.85 4.43 -4.55
CA ILE A 303 -15.29 5.78 -4.71
C ILE A 303 -15.29 6.21 -6.18
N LEU A 304 -15.00 5.31 -7.11
CA LEU A 304 -15.02 5.58 -8.54
C LEU A 304 -16.43 5.92 -9.04
N ILE A 305 -17.44 5.15 -8.62
CA ILE A 305 -18.85 5.42 -8.94
C ILE A 305 -19.28 6.77 -8.37
N LEU A 306 -18.94 7.06 -7.12
CA LEU A 306 -19.24 8.37 -6.51
C LEU A 306 -18.55 9.51 -7.26
N THR A 307 -17.31 9.33 -7.71
CA THR A 307 -16.58 10.32 -8.49
C THR A 307 -17.22 10.54 -9.87
N PHE A 308 -17.79 9.51 -10.49
CA PHE A 308 -18.43 9.61 -11.79
C PHE A 308 -19.86 10.19 -11.72
N CYS A 309 -20.62 9.85 -10.68
CA CYS A 309 -22.03 10.22 -10.54
C CYS A 309 -22.28 11.58 -9.87
N LEU A 310 -21.28 12.15 -9.19
CA LEU A 310 -21.35 13.44 -8.49
C LEU A 310 -20.46 14.50 -9.16
#